data_AF-A0A531JP38-F1
#
_entry.id   AF-A0A531JP38-F1
#
_cell.length_a   1.000
_cell.length_b   1.000
_cell.length_c   1.000
_cell.angle_alpha   90.00
_cell.angle_beta   90.00
_cell.angle_gamma   90.00
#
_symmetry.space_group_name_H-M   'P 1'
#
loop_
_entity.id
_entity.type
_entity.pdbx_description
1 polymer ?
#
loop_
_entity_poly.entity_id
_entity_poly.type
_entity_poly.pdbx_seq_one_letter_code
_entity_poly.pdbx_strand_id
1 'polypeptide(L)'
;EAIAALVRQAVEQQADVIVTLGGASVGDHDLIHDVLTGEGMTLDFWKIAMRPGKPLMFGRMGRTRCIGLPGNPVASLVCSKLFLKPLLARLGGRDFRQDLREARLGTAMQANDLRQDYVRAVVREEAGSMVATPFGIQDSSMLRMLADANGLVVREPFAPAAAAGDACRVLMLR
;
A
#
# COMPACT_ATOMS: atom_id res chain seq x y z
N GLU A 1 -12.54 23.87 -5.38
CA GLU A 1 -11.73 25.00 -5.87
C GLU A 1 -10.30 25.03 -5.31
N ALA A 2 -10.07 25.04 -3.99
CA ALA A 2 -8.71 25.10 -3.43
C ALA A 2 -7.78 23.93 -3.88
N ILE A 3 -8.28 22.69 -3.86
CA ILE A 3 -7.52 21.51 -4.31
C ILE A 3 -7.15 21.62 -5.79
N ALA A 4 -8.10 22.05 -6.63
CA ALA A 4 -7.88 22.25 -8.06
C ALA A 4 -6.77 23.27 -8.34
N ALA A 5 -6.73 24.38 -7.60
CA ALA A 5 -5.66 25.37 -7.73
C ALA A 5 -4.28 24.79 -7.41
N LEU A 6 -4.17 23.96 -6.35
CA LEU A 6 -2.92 23.28 -6.01
C LEU A 6 -2.51 22.25 -7.07
N VAL A 7 -3.47 21.54 -7.67
CA VAL A 7 -3.22 20.60 -8.77
C VAL A 7 -2.68 21.33 -10.00
N ARG A 8 -3.34 22.43 -10.43
CA ARG A 8 -2.85 23.25 -11.54
C ARG A 8 -1.46 23.79 -11.28
N GLN A 9 -1.21 24.32 -10.08
CA GLN A 9 0.10 24.81 -9.69
C GLN A 9 1.17 23.71 -9.80
N ALA A 10 0.88 22.48 -9.33
CA ALA A 10 1.83 21.37 -9.43
C ALA A 10 2.14 20.99 -10.89
N VAL A 11 1.14 21.03 -11.77
CA VAL A 11 1.30 20.75 -13.20
C VAL A 11 2.08 21.86 -13.90
N GLU A 12 1.77 23.13 -13.61
CA GLU A 12 2.50 24.30 -14.13
C GLU A 12 3.98 24.28 -13.71
N GLN A 13 4.26 23.83 -12.48
CA GLN A 13 5.61 23.60 -11.97
C GLN A 13 6.25 22.30 -12.49
N GLN A 14 5.60 21.61 -13.43
CA GLN A 14 6.11 20.41 -14.10
C GLN A 14 6.41 19.25 -13.13
N ALA A 15 5.65 19.11 -12.03
CA ALA A 15 5.80 18.02 -11.09
C ALA A 15 5.65 16.65 -11.79
N ASP A 16 6.57 15.73 -11.54
CA ASP A 16 6.49 14.38 -12.13
C ASP A 16 5.42 13.52 -11.44
N VAL A 17 5.15 13.76 -10.15
CA VAL A 17 4.18 13.02 -9.35
C VAL A 17 3.40 13.96 -8.42
N ILE A 18 2.07 13.82 -8.42
CA ILE A 18 1.17 14.39 -7.42
C ILE A 18 0.73 13.24 -6.51
N VAL A 19 0.95 13.41 -5.21
CA VAL A 19 0.53 12.46 -4.18
C VAL A 19 -0.52 13.12 -3.30
N THR A 20 -1.68 12.48 -3.16
CA THR A 20 -2.68 12.89 -2.17
C THR A 20 -2.78 11.85 -1.07
N LEU A 21 -3.13 12.32 0.13
CA LEU A 21 -3.34 11.49 1.32
C LEU A 21 -4.77 11.71 1.79
N GLY A 22 -5.59 10.66 1.74
CA GLY A 22 -7.02 10.79 2.03
C GLY A 22 -7.81 11.35 0.85
N GLY A 23 -9.11 11.55 1.06
CA GLY A 23 -10.04 11.91 -0.01
C GLY A 23 -10.46 10.73 -0.88
N ALA A 24 -9.58 9.76 -1.16
CA ALA A 24 -9.81 8.60 -2.04
C ALA A 24 -10.82 7.53 -1.53
N SER A 25 -11.69 7.86 -0.57
CA SER A 25 -12.50 6.88 0.18
C SER A 25 -13.84 6.57 -0.49
N VAL A 26 -14.40 5.41 -0.17
CA VAL A 26 -15.68 4.85 -0.67
C VAL A 26 -16.94 5.58 -0.17
N GLY A 27 -16.83 6.82 0.32
CA GLY A 27 -17.98 7.63 0.77
C GLY A 27 -18.38 8.65 -0.29
N ASP A 28 -19.60 9.19 -0.18
CA ASP A 28 -20.29 10.06 -1.15
C ASP A 28 -19.58 11.39 -1.53
N HIS A 29 -18.34 11.59 -1.11
CA HIS A 29 -17.52 12.77 -1.44
C HIS A 29 -16.04 12.40 -1.61
N ASP A 30 -15.68 11.63 -2.65
CA ASP A 30 -14.28 11.49 -3.08
C ASP A 30 -13.85 12.72 -3.89
N LEU A 31 -13.71 13.84 -3.19
CA LEU A 31 -13.37 15.14 -3.78
C LEU A 31 -12.06 15.09 -4.58
N ILE A 32 -11.17 14.15 -4.27
CA ILE A 32 -9.88 14.03 -4.95
C ILE A 32 -10.05 13.40 -6.31
N HIS A 33 -10.87 12.34 -6.42
CA HIS A 33 -11.20 11.75 -7.71
C HIS A 33 -11.84 12.78 -8.65
N ASP A 34 -12.87 13.48 -8.18
CA ASP A 34 -13.61 14.44 -8.98
C ASP A 34 -12.75 15.64 -9.39
N VAL A 35 -11.93 16.16 -8.47
CA VAL A 35 -11.04 17.29 -8.79
C VAL A 35 -9.97 16.87 -9.78
N LEU A 36 -9.29 15.74 -9.57
CA LEU A 36 -8.21 15.34 -10.47
C LEU A 36 -8.75 15.02 -11.87
N THR A 37 -9.87 14.31 -11.98
CA THR A 37 -10.49 14.03 -13.29
C THR A 37 -11.01 15.31 -13.95
N GLY A 38 -11.61 16.23 -13.18
CA GLY A 38 -12.03 17.54 -13.67
C GLY A 38 -10.89 18.43 -14.18
N GLU A 39 -9.69 18.31 -13.59
CA GLU A 39 -8.47 18.97 -14.07
C GLU A 39 -7.78 18.21 -15.23
N GLY A 40 -8.42 17.18 -15.79
CA GLY A 40 -7.93 16.46 -16.96
C GLY A 40 -7.09 15.22 -16.67
N MET A 41 -7.14 14.69 -15.45
CA MET A 41 -6.53 13.39 -15.15
C MET A 41 -7.30 12.27 -15.84
N THR A 42 -6.59 11.44 -16.60
CA THR A 42 -7.08 10.13 -17.03
C THR A 42 -6.87 9.13 -15.90
N LEU A 43 -7.97 8.59 -15.38
CA LEU A 43 -7.95 7.55 -14.35
C LEU A 43 -7.55 6.21 -14.98
N ASP A 44 -6.51 5.56 -14.45
CA ASP A 44 -6.09 4.22 -14.89
C ASP A 44 -6.79 3.14 -14.05
N PHE A 45 -6.77 3.27 -12.72
CA PHE A 45 -7.52 2.40 -11.84
C PHE A 45 -7.95 3.11 -10.57
N TRP A 46 -9.09 2.65 -10.05
CA TRP A 46 -9.62 3.04 -8.77
C TRP A 46 -10.09 1.80 -8.05
N LYS A 47 -9.54 1.61 -6.84
CA LYS A 47 -9.67 0.43 -5.99
C LYS A 47 -8.82 -0.76 -6.44
N ILE A 48 -8.23 -1.44 -5.46
CA ILE A 48 -7.43 -2.65 -5.66
C ILE A 48 -7.96 -3.75 -4.74
N ALA A 49 -7.95 -4.99 -5.23
CA ALA A 49 -8.25 -6.19 -4.44
C ALA A 49 -7.10 -6.52 -3.48
N MET A 50 -6.89 -5.65 -2.49
CA MET A 50 -5.88 -5.82 -1.44
C MET A 50 -6.38 -5.34 -0.09
N ARG A 51 -5.76 -5.82 0.99
CA ARG A 51 -5.99 -5.34 2.35
C ARG A 51 -4.68 -5.28 3.13
N PRO A 52 -4.41 -4.17 3.86
CA PRO A 52 -5.11 -2.88 3.77
C PRO A 52 -4.83 -2.20 2.42
N GLY A 53 -5.63 -1.19 2.04
CA GLY A 53 -5.36 -0.40 0.82
C GLY A 53 -6.38 -0.50 -0.31
N LYS A 54 -7.60 -1.02 -0.05
CA LYS A 54 -8.69 -1.03 -1.03
C LYS A 54 -8.86 0.31 -1.76
N PRO A 55 -8.98 1.48 -1.08
CA PRO A 55 -9.05 2.77 -1.77
C PRO A 55 -7.65 3.25 -2.19
N LEU A 56 -7.19 2.81 -3.35
CA LEU A 56 -6.02 3.39 -4.03
C LEU A 56 -6.45 3.88 -5.41
N MET A 57 -6.07 5.11 -5.74
CA MET A 57 -6.30 5.68 -7.05
C MET A 57 -4.97 5.93 -7.76
N PHE A 58 -4.93 5.64 -9.05
CA PHE A 58 -3.82 6.03 -9.90
C PHE A 58 -4.33 6.51 -11.25
N GLY A 59 -3.67 7.55 -11.78
CA GLY A 59 -3.94 8.08 -13.09
C GLY A 59 -2.81 8.98 -13.58
N ARG A 60 -3.05 9.62 -14.73
CA ARG A 60 -2.08 10.49 -15.39
C ARG A 60 -2.73 11.79 -15.81
N MET A 61 -1.99 12.88 -15.68
CA MET A 61 -2.35 14.20 -16.20
C MET A 61 -1.18 14.68 -17.07
N GLY A 62 -1.29 14.45 -18.38
CA GLY A 62 -0.15 14.58 -19.29
C GLY A 62 1.02 13.70 -18.86
N ARG A 63 2.15 14.33 -18.52
CA ARG A 63 3.37 13.64 -18.05
C ARG A 63 3.37 13.39 -16.53
N THR A 64 2.49 14.03 -15.79
CA THR A 64 2.40 13.94 -14.32
C THR A 64 1.62 12.70 -13.92
N ARG A 65 2.14 11.95 -12.94
CA ARG A 65 1.47 10.77 -12.37
C ARG A 65 0.72 11.20 -11.13
N CYS A 66 -0.54 10.83 -11.01
CA CYS A 66 -1.37 11.17 -9.88
C CYS A 66 -1.65 9.89 -9.08
N ILE A 67 -1.27 9.86 -7.81
CA ILE A 67 -1.54 8.74 -6.90
C ILE A 67 -2.30 9.24 -5.68
N GLY A 68 -3.51 8.71 -5.49
CA GLY A 68 -4.36 8.98 -4.34
C GLY A 68 -4.25 7.87 -3.31
N LEU A 69 -3.52 8.12 -2.23
CA LEU A 69 -3.32 7.17 -1.15
C LEU A 69 -4.52 7.16 -0.18
N PRO A 70 -4.81 6.01 0.45
CA PRO A 70 -5.82 5.92 1.50
C PRO A 70 -5.60 6.96 2.61
N GLY A 71 -6.69 7.48 3.20
CA GLY A 71 -6.61 8.36 4.37
C GLY A 71 -6.20 7.63 5.67
N ASN A 72 -6.40 6.31 5.71
CA ASN A 72 -5.96 5.52 6.83
C ASN A 72 -4.42 5.40 6.85
N PRO A 73 -3.72 5.72 7.95
CA PRO A 73 -2.25 5.74 7.98
C PRO A 73 -1.58 4.40 7.66
N VAL A 74 -2.13 3.28 8.14
CA VAL A 74 -1.59 1.95 7.88
C VAL A 74 -1.72 1.62 6.40
N ALA A 75 -2.91 1.81 5.84
CA ALA A 75 -3.17 1.58 4.43
C ALA A 75 -2.29 2.49 3.54
N SER A 76 -2.16 3.77 3.92
CA SER A 76 -1.31 4.74 3.22
C SER A 76 0.16 4.32 3.21
N LEU A 77 0.71 3.86 4.34
CA LEU A 77 2.10 3.38 4.39
C LEU A 77 2.31 2.14 3.53
N VAL A 78 1.40 1.16 3.62
CA VAL A 78 1.46 -0.08 2.82
C VAL A 78 1.39 0.25 1.34
N CYS A 79 0.41 1.07 0.91
CA CYS A 79 0.30 1.53 -0.46
C CYS A 79 1.53 2.35 -0.91
N SER A 80 2.11 3.15 -0.03
CA SER A 80 3.33 3.91 -0.34
C SER A 80 4.52 2.99 -0.62
N LYS A 81 4.69 1.91 0.16
CA LYS A 81 5.75 0.92 -0.06
C LYS A 81 5.54 0.11 -1.34
N LEU A 82 4.30 -0.23 -1.65
CA LEU A 82 3.95 -1.09 -2.78
C LEU A 82 3.87 -0.36 -4.13
N PHE A 83 3.45 0.91 -4.13
CA PHE A 83 3.15 1.64 -5.38
C PHE A 83 3.94 2.94 -5.51
N LEU A 84 3.98 3.78 -4.47
CA LEU A 84 4.68 5.07 -4.55
C LEU A 84 6.21 4.91 -4.62
N LYS A 85 6.80 4.07 -3.75
CA LYS A 85 8.24 3.82 -3.73
C LYS A 85 8.76 3.27 -5.08
N PRO A 86 8.17 2.23 -5.69
CA PRO A 86 8.59 1.77 -7.02
C PRO A 86 8.39 2.84 -8.10
N LEU A 87 7.30 3.61 -8.05
CA LEU A 87 7.07 4.72 -8.98
C LEU A 87 8.21 5.75 -8.91
N LEU A 88 8.54 6.23 -7.72
CA LEU A 88 9.59 7.22 -7.53
C LEU A 88 10.98 6.69 -7.90
N ALA A 89 11.26 5.41 -7.60
CA ALA A 89 12.51 4.80 -8.01
C ALA A 89 12.64 4.75 -9.54
N ARG A 90 11.58 4.31 -10.22
CA ARG A 90 11.54 4.21 -11.69
C ARG A 90 11.65 5.55 -12.39
N LEU A 91 10.99 6.59 -11.85
CA LEU A 91 11.10 7.97 -12.36
C LEU A 91 12.48 8.57 -12.11
N GLY A 92 13.08 8.26 -10.96
CA GLY A 92 14.45 8.66 -10.64
C GLY A 92 15.55 7.84 -11.29
N GLY A 93 15.22 6.94 -12.23
CA GLY A 93 16.21 6.09 -12.93
C GLY A 93 16.92 5.08 -12.04
N ARG A 94 16.34 4.71 -10.89
CA ARG A 94 16.91 3.76 -9.93
C ARG A 94 16.31 2.39 -10.11
N ASP A 95 17.16 1.36 -10.09
CA ASP A 95 16.70 -0.01 -9.97
C ASP A 95 16.02 -0.19 -8.62
N PHE A 96 14.85 -0.83 -8.65
CA PHE A 96 14.07 -1.11 -7.46
C PHE A 96 13.56 -2.54 -7.50
N ARG A 97 13.84 -3.26 -6.43
CA ARG A 97 13.27 -4.58 -6.13
C ARG A 97 12.63 -4.51 -4.75
N GLN A 98 11.43 -5.05 -4.64
CA GLN A 98 10.79 -5.21 -3.33
C GLN A 98 11.63 -6.18 -2.50
N ASP A 99 11.83 -5.86 -1.22
CA ASP A 99 12.54 -6.74 -0.29
C ASP A 99 11.57 -7.83 0.20
N LEU A 100 11.31 -8.79 -0.67
CA LEU A 100 10.44 -9.93 -0.42
C LEU A 100 11.31 -11.14 -0.05
N ARG A 101 11.14 -11.66 1.17
CA ARG A 101 11.94 -12.76 1.72
C ARG A 101 11.08 -13.96 2.06
N GLU A 102 11.68 -15.14 2.06
CA GLU A 102 11.06 -16.37 2.57
C GLU A 102 11.14 -16.39 4.10
N ALA A 103 10.07 -16.86 4.74
CA ALA A 103 9.99 -17.00 6.19
C ALA A 103 9.06 -18.16 6.55
N ARG A 104 8.96 -18.45 7.85
CA ARG A 104 7.96 -19.34 8.45
C ARG A 104 6.97 -18.54 9.27
N LEU A 105 5.71 -18.98 9.32
CA LEU A 105 4.70 -18.36 10.17
C LEU A 105 4.97 -18.65 11.64
N GLY A 106 5.03 -17.60 12.48
CA GLY A 106 5.09 -17.75 13.93
C GLY A 106 3.74 -18.10 14.56
N THR A 107 2.63 -17.80 13.87
CA THR A 107 1.27 -18.11 14.30
C THR A 107 0.41 -18.56 13.13
N ALA A 108 -0.60 -19.39 13.40
CA ALA A 108 -1.55 -19.83 12.39
C ALA A 108 -2.36 -18.65 11.82
N MET A 109 -2.72 -18.75 10.54
CA MET A 109 -3.52 -17.76 9.83
C MET A 109 -4.73 -18.42 9.18
N GLN A 110 -5.86 -17.74 9.22
CA GLN A 110 -7.09 -18.19 8.57
C GLN A 110 -6.96 -18.14 7.04
N ALA A 111 -7.84 -18.88 6.35
CA ALA A 111 -7.95 -18.79 4.90
C ALA A 111 -8.19 -17.33 4.46
N ASN A 112 -7.58 -16.96 3.34
CA ASN A 112 -7.71 -15.62 2.79
C ASN A 112 -8.88 -15.52 1.81
N ASP A 113 -9.41 -14.32 1.64
CA ASP A 113 -10.47 -14.03 0.68
C ASP A 113 -9.90 -13.66 -0.70
N LEU A 114 -10.72 -13.07 -1.57
CA LEU A 114 -10.36 -12.64 -2.92
C LEU A 114 -9.28 -11.54 -2.99
N ARG A 115 -8.93 -10.91 -1.86
CA ARG A 115 -7.94 -9.84 -1.80
C ARG A 115 -6.58 -10.39 -1.44
N GLN A 116 -5.52 -9.75 -1.95
CA GLN A 116 -4.18 -9.99 -1.41
C GLN A 116 -4.02 -9.28 -0.07
N ASP A 117 -3.65 -10.05 0.95
CA ASP A 117 -3.49 -9.56 2.31
C ASP A 117 -2.02 -9.26 2.61
N TYR A 118 -1.77 -8.05 3.11
CA TYR A 118 -0.46 -7.60 3.60
C TYR A 118 -0.56 -7.45 5.12
N VAL A 119 -0.33 -8.56 5.82
CA VAL A 119 -0.59 -8.67 7.26
C VAL A 119 0.63 -8.23 8.04
N ARG A 120 0.49 -7.22 8.90
CA ARG A 120 1.62 -6.70 9.69
C ARG A 120 2.13 -7.78 10.64
N ALA A 121 3.44 -7.93 10.68
CA ALA A 121 4.13 -8.92 11.49
C ALA A 121 5.43 -8.36 12.07
N VAL A 122 5.89 -9.00 13.14
CA VAL A 122 7.27 -8.92 13.59
C VAL A 122 8.02 -10.10 13.01
N VAL A 123 9.07 -9.81 12.26
CA VAL A 123 9.99 -10.76 11.64
C VAL A 123 11.24 -10.83 12.49
N ARG A 124 11.62 -12.03 12.91
CA ARG A 124 12.85 -12.31 13.64
C ARG A 124 13.63 -13.40 12.94
N GLU A 125 14.93 -13.41 13.12
CA GLU A 125 15.77 -14.52 12.73
C GLU A 125 15.91 -15.48 13.91
N GLU A 126 15.51 -16.74 13.69
CA GLU A 126 15.54 -17.80 14.69
C GLU A 126 16.18 -19.05 14.07
N ALA A 127 17.26 -19.54 14.68
CA ALA A 127 18.02 -20.71 14.22
C ALA A 127 18.40 -20.68 12.72
N GLY A 128 18.74 -19.49 12.19
CA GLY A 128 19.12 -19.30 10.79
C GLY A 128 17.93 -19.25 9.80
N SER A 129 16.69 -19.14 10.30
CA SER A 129 15.49 -18.98 9.49
C SER A 129 14.67 -17.77 9.94
N MET A 130 14.02 -17.09 9.00
CA MET A 130 13.12 -16.00 9.37
C MET A 130 11.78 -16.55 9.85
N VAL A 131 11.32 -16.05 11.00
CA VAL A 131 10.00 -16.32 11.55
C VAL A 131 9.22 -15.02 11.56
N ALA A 132 8.08 -15.00 10.87
CA ALA A 132 7.18 -13.87 10.81
C ALA A 132 5.94 -14.14 11.66
N THR A 133 5.76 -13.33 12.69
CA THR A 133 4.65 -13.44 13.64
C THR A 133 3.66 -12.30 13.40
N PRO A 134 2.52 -12.56 12.72
CA PRO A 134 1.44 -11.60 12.57
C PRO A 134 0.94 -11.07 13.91
N PHE A 135 0.59 -9.79 13.98
CA PHE A 135 -0.14 -9.26 15.14
C PHE A 135 -1.56 -9.84 15.18
N GLY A 136 -2.03 -10.22 16.37
CA GLY A 136 -3.38 -10.77 16.55
C GLY A 136 -4.51 -9.78 16.21
N ILE A 137 -4.25 -8.47 16.34
CA ILE A 137 -5.16 -7.41 15.93
C ILE A 137 -4.56 -6.70 14.72
N GLN A 138 -5.32 -6.63 13.63
CA GLN A 138 -4.92 -5.97 12.38
C GLN A 138 -5.74 -4.71 12.12
N ASP A 139 -6.24 -4.07 13.17
CA ASP A 139 -6.94 -2.80 13.03
C ASP A 139 -6.00 -1.72 12.47
N SER A 140 -6.49 -1.04 11.45
CA SER A 140 -5.79 -0.02 10.69
C SER A 140 -5.67 1.32 11.43
N SER A 141 -6.40 1.51 12.54
CA SER A 141 -6.31 2.68 13.44
C SER A 141 -5.14 2.59 14.44
N MET A 142 -4.56 1.40 14.63
CA MET A 142 -3.53 1.17 15.64
C MET A 142 -2.12 1.46 15.12
N LEU A 143 -1.76 2.76 15.11
CA LEU A 143 -0.43 3.26 14.73
C LEU A 143 0.72 2.59 15.47
N ARG A 144 0.52 2.18 16.73
CA ARG A 144 1.55 1.49 17.52
C ARG A 144 2.00 0.17 16.90
N MET A 145 1.08 -0.63 16.38
CA MET A 145 1.43 -1.89 15.71
C MET A 145 2.13 -1.64 14.36
N LEU A 146 1.92 -0.48 13.73
CA LEU A 146 2.69 -0.08 12.55
C LEU A 146 4.14 0.26 12.93
N ALA A 147 4.34 0.91 14.08
CA ALA A 147 5.68 1.22 14.59
C ALA A 147 6.46 -0.05 14.99
N ASP A 148 5.77 -1.05 15.53
CA ASP A 148 6.39 -2.31 15.96
C ASP A 148 6.61 -3.28 14.78
N ALA A 149 5.83 -3.17 13.70
CA ALA A 149 5.99 -4.00 12.51
C ALA A 149 7.32 -3.70 11.78
N ASN A 150 8.04 -4.76 11.40
CA ASN A 150 9.19 -4.68 10.49
C ASN A 150 8.97 -5.49 9.20
N GLY A 151 7.84 -6.18 9.05
CA GLY A 151 7.47 -6.88 7.83
C GLY A 151 5.96 -7.02 7.65
N LEU A 152 5.56 -7.33 6.42
CA LEU A 152 4.19 -7.67 6.05
C LEU A 152 4.18 -9.09 5.48
N VAL A 153 3.51 -10.02 6.15
CA VAL A 153 3.24 -11.35 5.57
C VAL A 153 2.31 -11.16 4.38
N VAL A 154 2.73 -11.68 3.24
CA VAL A 154 1.97 -11.63 1.98
C VAL A 154 1.12 -12.89 1.89
N ARG A 155 -0.19 -12.73 1.95
CA ARG A 155 -1.18 -13.79 1.78
C ARG A 155 -1.87 -13.60 0.44
N GLU A 156 -1.70 -14.57 -0.44
CA GLU A 156 -2.30 -14.55 -1.77
C GLU A 156 -3.83 -14.64 -1.71
N PRO A 157 -4.54 -14.10 -2.72
CA PRO A 157 -5.98 -14.34 -2.88
C PRO A 157 -6.31 -15.84 -2.78
N PHE A 158 -7.36 -16.18 -2.03
CA PHE A 158 -7.84 -17.55 -1.82
C PHE A 158 -6.83 -18.51 -1.18
N ALA A 159 -5.75 -18.00 -0.58
CA ALA A 159 -4.81 -18.86 0.14
C ALA A 159 -5.53 -19.66 1.23
N PRO A 160 -5.31 -21.00 1.34
CA PRO A 160 -5.92 -21.81 2.39
C PRO A 160 -5.43 -21.38 3.78
N ALA A 161 -6.11 -21.84 4.83
CA ALA A 161 -5.60 -21.66 6.19
C ALA A 161 -4.16 -22.24 6.30
N ALA A 162 -3.31 -21.57 7.06
CA ALA A 162 -1.92 -21.97 7.27
C ALA A 162 -1.64 -22.13 8.76
N ALA A 163 -0.87 -23.14 9.12
CA ALA A 163 -0.44 -23.41 10.47
C ALA A 163 0.81 -22.61 10.84
N ALA A 164 1.13 -22.55 12.13
CA ALA A 164 2.43 -22.08 12.56
C ALA A 164 3.53 -23.03 12.04
N GLY A 165 4.64 -22.47 11.57
CA GLY A 165 5.76 -23.19 10.95
C GLY A 165 5.68 -23.29 9.42
N ASP A 166 4.50 -23.08 8.84
CA ASP A 166 4.30 -23.10 7.38
C ASP A 166 5.11 -22.00 6.69
N ALA A 167 5.56 -22.29 5.48
CA ALA A 167 6.29 -21.33 4.67
C ALA A 167 5.41 -20.14 4.27
N CYS A 168 5.98 -18.94 4.30
CA CYS A 168 5.32 -17.72 3.84
C CYS A 168 6.33 -16.77 3.20
N ARG A 169 5.81 -15.74 2.52
CA ARG A 169 6.61 -14.65 1.99
C ARG A 169 6.34 -13.39 2.78
N VAL A 170 7.38 -12.61 3.02
CA VAL A 170 7.31 -11.41 3.84
C VAL A 170 7.94 -10.24 3.11
N LEU A 171 7.19 -9.16 2.99
CA LEU A 171 7.70 -7.88 2.51
C LEU A 171 8.30 -7.11 3.68
N MET A 172 9.61 -6.89 3.66
CA MET A 172 10.31 -6.16 4.71
C MET A 172 10.00 -4.65 4.65
N LEU A 173 9.72 -4.06 5.81
CA LEU A 173 9.41 -2.64 5.95
C LEU A 173 10.64 -1.79 6.29
N ARG A 174 11.64 -2.41 6.91
CA ARG A 174 12.91 -1.85 7.37
C ARG A 174 14.05 -2.76 6.94
#